data_AF-A0A832D5C1-F1
#
_entry.id   AF-A0A832D5C1-F1
#
_cell.length_a   1.000
_cell.length_b   1.000
_cell.length_c   1.000
_cell.angle_alpha   90.00
_cell.angle_beta   90.00
_cell.angle_gamma   90.00
#
_symmetry.space_group_name_H-M   'P 1'
#
loop_
_entity.id
_entity.type
_entity.pdbx_description
1 polymer ?
#
loop_
_entity_poly.entity_id
_entity_poly.type
_entity_poly.pdbx_seq_one_letter_code
_entity_poly.pdbx_strand_id
1 'polypeptide(L)'
;MSETPLVDELEKGPWPSFVKEIKKTAENMEKLASQGKDVKLPKTARGLLKQLEISYKDKKTHWKHGGIVSVVGYGGGVIGRYSDLGDKVPEVEHFHTMRVNMPAGWFYSTKALRGLCDVWEKWGSGITNMHGSTGDVIFLGTRSEYLQPCFEDLSKLEIPFDLGGSGSALRTPSACMGPALCEFACYDTLDLCYDLTITYQNELHRPMWPYKFKIKCSGCPNDCVASKARADFAIIGTWKDEIQIDNEAVKEYAKWMDIENEVVKLCPTKAISWNGKEFKIDAKNCVRCMHCINKMPKALKPGKERGATILVGA
;
A
#
# COMPACT_ATOMS: atom_id res chain seq x y z
N MET A 1 5.65 -31.82 22.86
CA MET A 1 4.52 -30.87 22.74
C MET A 1 4.93 -29.80 21.74
N SER A 2 3.99 -29.22 20.98
CA SER A 2 4.32 -28.12 20.06
C SER A 2 4.94 -26.93 20.83
N GLU A 3 5.89 -26.24 20.21
CA GLU A 3 6.46 -24.99 20.76
C GLU A 3 5.46 -23.82 20.68
N THR A 4 4.46 -23.92 19.80
CA THR A 4 3.52 -22.83 19.46
C THR A 4 2.06 -23.29 19.42
N PRO A 5 1.54 -23.98 20.45
CA PRO A 5 0.27 -24.69 20.39
C PRO A 5 -0.94 -23.79 20.11
N LEU A 6 -0.94 -22.52 20.50
CA LEU A 6 -2.07 -21.61 20.22
C LEU A 6 -2.03 -21.10 18.78
N VAL A 7 -0.88 -20.61 18.31
CA VAL A 7 -0.79 -20.08 16.93
C VAL A 7 -0.81 -21.18 15.87
N ASP A 8 -0.46 -22.42 16.21
CA ASP A 8 -0.59 -23.58 15.32
C ASP A 8 -2.02 -23.80 14.83
N GLU A 9 -3.03 -23.50 15.65
CA GLU A 9 -4.43 -23.62 15.25
C GLU A 9 -4.79 -22.69 14.08
N LEU A 10 -4.04 -21.59 13.90
CA LEU A 10 -4.24 -20.62 12.82
C LEU A 10 -3.62 -21.05 11.48
N GLU A 11 -2.97 -22.21 11.43
CA GLU A 11 -2.56 -22.83 10.16
C GLU A 11 -3.70 -23.58 9.48
N LYS A 12 -4.79 -23.84 10.22
CA LYS A 12 -5.97 -24.52 9.72
C LYS A 12 -6.87 -23.55 8.95
N GLY A 13 -7.78 -24.12 8.17
CA GLY A 13 -8.76 -23.37 7.39
C GLY A 13 -8.26 -22.98 5.99
N PRO A 14 -9.15 -22.42 5.16
CA PRO A 14 -8.86 -22.18 3.75
C PRO A 14 -8.11 -20.87 3.46
N TRP A 15 -8.10 -19.91 4.40
CA TRP A 15 -7.43 -18.62 4.20
C TRP A 15 -5.90 -18.78 4.36
N PRO A 16 -5.07 -18.16 3.49
CA PRO A 16 -3.62 -18.27 3.60
C PRO A 16 -3.12 -17.79 4.97
N SER A 17 -2.53 -18.71 5.72
CA SER A 17 -2.11 -18.47 7.10
C SER A 17 -0.80 -17.67 7.15
N PHE A 18 -0.83 -16.56 7.88
CA PHE A 18 0.39 -15.80 8.18
C PHE A 18 1.35 -16.58 9.09
N VAL A 19 0.84 -17.51 9.92
CA VAL A 19 1.68 -18.37 10.77
C VAL A 19 2.53 -19.30 9.92
N LYS A 20 1.94 -19.87 8.87
CA LYS A 20 2.66 -20.70 7.88
C LYS A 20 3.77 -19.91 7.18
N GLU A 21 3.52 -18.65 6.81
CA GLU A 21 4.55 -17.80 6.20
C GLU A 21 5.70 -17.48 7.17
N ILE A 22 5.42 -17.22 8.44
CA ILE A 22 6.47 -16.99 9.46
C ILE A 22 7.29 -18.26 9.69
N LYS A 23 6.65 -19.43 9.86
CA LYS A 23 7.35 -20.71 10.03
C LYS A 23 8.24 -21.04 8.83
N LYS A 24 7.71 -20.93 7.62
CA LYS A 24 8.46 -21.12 6.38
C LYS A 24 9.65 -20.17 6.29
N THR A 25 9.49 -18.91 6.69
CA THR A 25 10.58 -17.93 6.70
C THR A 25 11.66 -18.35 7.69
N ALA A 26 11.29 -18.72 8.92
CA ALA A 26 12.24 -19.20 9.92
C ALA A 26 13.05 -20.41 9.44
N GLU A 27 12.38 -21.43 8.90
CA GLU A 27 13.02 -22.63 8.37
C GLU A 27 14.00 -22.32 7.23
N ASN A 28 13.58 -21.47 6.29
CA ASN A 28 14.43 -21.11 5.15
C ASN A 28 15.63 -20.26 5.55
N MET A 29 15.44 -19.24 6.39
CA MET A 29 16.53 -18.35 6.84
C MET A 29 17.60 -19.12 7.63
N GLU A 30 17.17 -20.02 8.52
CA GLU A 30 18.09 -20.90 9.27
C GLU A 30 18.83 -21.89 8.34
N LYS A 31 18.14 -22.43 7.35
CA LYS A 31 18.74 -23.31 6.33
C LYS A 31 19.76 -22.56 5.46
N LEU A 32 19.47 -21.34 5.04
CA LEU A 32 20.37 -20.53 4.22
C LEU A 32 21.66 -20.19 4.99
N ALA A 33 21.53 -19.84 6.26
CA ALA A 33 22.68 -19.63 7.13
C ALA A 33 23.51 -20.90 7.34
N SER A 34 22.88 -22.07 7.52
CA SER A 34 23.61 -23.35 7.66
C SER A 34 24.31 -23.79 6.36
N GLN A 35 23.87 -23.27 5.22
CA GLN A 35 24.51 -23.44 3.90
C GLN A 35 25.62 -22.41 3.63
N GLY A 36 25.95 -21.55 4.61
CA GLY A 36 27.02 -20.56 4.50
C GLY A 36 26.63 -19.29 3.73
N LYS A 37 25.34 -19.07 3.45
CA LYS A 37 24.87 -17.80 2.88
C LYS A 37 25.01 -16.69 3.94
N ASP A 38 25.35 -15.49 3.50
CA ASP A 38 25.54 -14.34 4.38
C ASP A 38 24.18 -13.83 4.91
N VAL A 39 23.70 -14.43 5.99
CA VAL A 39 22.44 -14.10 6.67
C VAL A 39 22.75 -13.66 8.09
N LYS A 40 22.49 -12.38 8.41
CA LYS A 40 22.83 -11.82 9.72
C LYS A 40 21.85 -12.18 10.83
N LEU A 41 20.58 -12.45 10.48
CA LEU A 41 19.48 -12.63 11.43
C LEU A 41 18.67 -13.93 11.20
N PRO A 42 19.31 -15.12 11.12
CA PRO A 42 18.63 -16.34 10.70
C PRO A 42 17.49 -16.78 11.62
N LYS A 43 17.59 -16.48 12.92
CA LYS A 43 16.64 -16.96 13.95
C LYS A 43 15.53 -15.97 14.27
N THR A 44 15.56 -14.77 13.70
CA THR A 44 14.68 -13.66 14.09
C THR A 44 13.20 -13.94 13.77
N ALA A 45 12.89 -14.63 12.66
CA ALA A 45 11.52 -15.08 12.37
C ALA A 45 11.00 -16.11 13.39
N ARG A 46 11.85 -17.04 13.86
CA ARG A 46 11.49 -17.99 14.91
C ARG A 46 11.28 -17.28 16.26
N GLY A 47 12.13 -16.31 16.58
CA GLY A 47 11.97 -15.46 17.76
C GLY A 47 10.64 -14.71 17.75
N LEU A 48 10.24 -14.14 16.59
CA LEU A 48 8.94 -13.49 16.43
C LEU A 48 7.80 -14.47 16.73
N LEU A 49 7.87 -15.70 16.22
CA LEU A 49 6.85 -16.71 16.44
C LEU A 49 6.71 -17.09 17.92
N LYS A 50 7.83 -17.25 18.63
CA LYS A 50 7.85 -17.51 20.07
C LYS A 50 7.22 -16.38 20.87
N GLN A 51 7.58 -15.13 20.57
CA GLN A 51 6.97 -13.98 21.22
C GLN A 51 5.49 -13.86 20.90
N LEU A 52 5.09 -14.15 19.66
CA LEU A 52 3.69 -14.13 19.25
C LEU A 52 2.86 -15.17 20.02
N GLU A 53 3.36 -16.39 20.20
CA GLU A 53 2.72 -17.42 21.01
C GLU A 53 2.49 -16.94 22.45
N ILE A 54 3.50 -16.31 23.06
CA ILE A 54 3.37 -15.74 24.41
C ILE A 54 2.31 -14.62 24.42
N SER A 55 2.28 -13.76 23.39
CA SER A 55 1.24 -12.76 23.23
C SER A 55 -0.17 -13.34 23.08
N TYR A 56 -0.34 -14.49 22.39
CA TYR A 56 -1.62 -15.19 22.30
C TYR A 56 -2.07 -15.74 23.66
N LYS A 57 -1.12 -16.29 24.44
CA LYS A 57 -1.38 -16.78 25.79
C LYS A 57 -1.78 -15.65 26.75
N ASP A 58 -0.99 -14.58 26.77
CA ASP A 58 -1.16 -13.47 27.71
C ASP A 58 -2.22 -12.45 27.26
N LYS A 59 -2.64 -12.51 25.99
CA LYS A 59 -3.60 -11.59 25.35
C LYS A 59 -3.17 -10.12 25.45
N LYS A 60 -1.87 -9.88 25.37
CA LYS A 60 -1.24 -8.55 25.41
C LYS A 60 -0.04 -8.49 24.47
N THR A 61 0.35 -7.27 24.12
CA THR A 61 1.58 -7.04 23.36
C THR A 61 2.81 -7.21 24.26
N HIS A 62 3.90 -7.70 23.67
CA HIS A 62 5.23 -7.82 24.30
C HIS A 62 6.26 -6.90 23.64
N TRP A 63 5.78 -5.83 23.03
CA TRP A 63 6.59 -4.79 22.44
C TRP A 63 6.52 -3.53 23.30
N LYS A 64 7.68 -3.00 23.70
CA LYS A 64 7.76 -1.75 24.49
C LYS A 64 7.89 -0.51 23.59
N HIS A 65 7.91 0.67 24.23
CA HIS A 65 8.17 1.93 23.56
C HIS A 65 9.47 1.85 22.74
N GLY A 66 9.40 2.31 21.48
CA GLY A 66 10.53 2.25 20.57
C GLY A 66 11.53 3.37 20.85
N GLY A 67 12.83 3.05 20.83
CA GLY A 67 13.87 4.06 20.74
C GLY A 67 13.91 4.72 19.35
N ILE A 68 14.45 5.94 19.29
CA ILE A 68 14.71 6.66 18.03
C ILE A 68 15.91 6.00 17.36
N VAL A 69 15.71 5.44 16.18
CA VAL A 69 16.76 4.83 15.33
C VAL A 69 16.47 5.21 13.88
N SER A 70 17.51 5.51 13.12
CA SER A 70 17.43 5.87 11.70
C SER A 70 18.72 5.50 10.97
N VAL A 71 18.77 5.78 9.67
CA VAL A 71 19.98 5.71 8.85
C VAL A 71 20.66 7.08 8.81
N VAL A 72 21.94 7.11 8.48
CA VAL A 72 22.72 8.36 8.40
C VAL A 72 22.10 9.29 7.34
N GLY A 73 21.90 10.55 7.72
CA GLY A 73 21.37 11.60 6.85
C GLY A 73 19.85 11.73 6.80
N TYR A 74 19.10 10.73 7.27
CA TYR A 74 17.63 10.73 7.33
C TYR A 74 17.12 10.72 8.77
N GLY A 75 16.04 11.47 9.02
CA GLY A 75 15.35 11.51 10.31
C GLY A 75 14.08 10.65 10.36
N GLY A 76 13.69 10.03 9.24
CA GLY A 76 12.53 9.14 9.12
C GLY A 76 12.82 7.88 8.29
N GLY A 77 11.81 7.02 8.15
CA GLY A 77 11.85 5.78 7.36
C GLY A 77 12.06 4.50 8.17
N VAL A 78 12.57 4.60 9.40
CA VAL A 78 12.76 3.46 10.31
C VAL A 78 11.88 3.61 11.55
N ILE A 79 11.21 2.52 11.95
CA ILE A 79 10.45 2.46 13.19
C ILE A 79 11.19 1.56 14.18
N GLY A 80 11.79 2.18 15.19
CA GLY A 80 12.40 1.48 16.31
C GLY A 80 11.36 0.67 17.10
N ARG A 81 11.73 -0.56 17.43
CA ARG A 81 10.89 -1.49 18.17
C ARG A 81 11.77 -2.44 18.97
N TYR A 82 11.41 -2.63 20.23
CA TYR A 82 12.14 -3.45 21.18
C TYR A 82 11.17 -4.39 21.89
N SER A 83 11.60 -5.62 22.12
CA SER A 83 10.85 -6.59 22.91
C SER A 83 10.98 -6.28 24.40
N ASP A 84 9.91 -6.51 25.18
CA ASP A 84 9.99 -6.57 26.65
C ASP A 84 10.41 -7.96 27.17
N LEU A 85 10.53 -8.94 26.27
CA LEU A 85 11.03 -10.30 26.51
C LEU A 85 12.45 -10.49 25.97
N GLY A 86 13.22 -9.42 25.77
CA GLY A 86 14.56 -9.47 25.14
C GLY A 86 15.51 -10.48 25.78
N ASP A 87 15.46 -10.65 27.11
CA ASP A 87 16.29 -11.64 27.81
C ASP A 87 15.85 -13.10 27.53
N LYS A 88 14.56 -13.32 27.23
CA LYS A 88 13.98 -14.65 26.97
C LYS A 88 14.01 -15.01 25.49
N VAL A 89 13.89 -14.02 24.61
CA VAL A 89 13.87 -14.16 23.16
C VAL A 89 14.84 -13.14 22.55
N PRO A 90 16.16 -13.33 22.70
CA PRO A 90 17.17 -12.34 22.32
C PRO A 90 17.18 -12.02 20.82
N GLU A 91 16.65 -12.92 19.99
CA GLU A 91 16.59 -12.74 18.54
C GLU A 91 15.64 -11.63 18.09
N VAL A 92 14.75 -11.18 18.98
CA VAL A 92 13.80 -10.07 18.76
C VAL A 92 13.95 -8.95 19.77
N GLU A 93 15.06 -8.92 20.52
CA GLU A 93 15.40 -7.81 21.41
C GLU A 93 15.29 -6.47 20.66
N HIS A 94 15.90 -6.41 19.46
CA HIS A 94 15.68 -5.36 18.47
C HIS A 94 14.90 -5.95 17.30
N PHE A 95 13.82 -5.29 16.90
CA PHE A 95 12.96 -5.74 15.80
C PHE A 95 12.46 -4.57 14.95
N HIS A 96 13.39 -3.76 14.49
CA HIS A 96 13.10 -2.50 13.81
C HIS A 96 12.49 -2.75 12.43
N THR A 97 11.61 -1.85 12.03
CA THR A 97 10.97 -1.89 10.70
C THR A 97 11.58 -0.84 9.80
N MET A 98 11.99 -1.22 8.59
CA MET A 98 12.37 -0.29 7.53
C MET A 98 11.21 -0.16 6.55
N ARG A 99 10.80 1.08 6.26
CA ARG A 99 9.82 1.39 5.22
C ARG A 99 10.57 1.66 3.94
N VAL A 100 10.29 0.91 2.90
CA VAL A 100 10.95 1.03 1.59
C VAL A 100 9.93 1.58 0.60
N ASN A 101 10.28 2.68 -0.07
CA ASN A 101 9.38 3.42 -0.94
C ASN A 101 8.96 2.54 -2.14
N MET A 102 7.66 2.40 -2.38
CA MET A 102 7.15 1.56 -3.47
C MET A 102 7.09 2.32 -4.81
N PRO A 103 7.16 1.63 -5.95
CA PRO A 103 6.78 2.22 -7.23
C PRO A 103 5.30 2.63 -7.23
N ALA A 104 4.98 3.74 -7.88
CA ALA A 104 3.59 4.22 -7.98
C ALA A 104 2.67 3.12 -8.57
N GLY A 105 1.49 2.93 -7.97
CA GLY A 105 0.54 1.89 -8.37
C GLY A 105 0.96 0.45 -8.02
N TRP A 106 2.06 0.27 -7.26
CA TRP A 106 2.58 -1.04 -6.85
C TRP A 106 2.93 -1.98 -8.03
N PHE A 107 3.38 -1.41 -9.16
CA PHE A 107 3.87 -2.18 -10.29
C PHE A 107 5.33 -2.60 -10.07
N TYR A 108 5.61 -3.89 -10.23
CA TYR A 108 6.94 -4.46 -10.04
C TYR A 108 7.36 -5.30 -11.24
N SER A 109 8.65 -5.22 -11.58
CA SER A 109 9.30 -6.32 -12.30
C SER A 109 9.75 -7.38 -11.30
N THR A 110 9.86 -8.63 -11.74
CA THR A 110 10.39 -9.70 -10.87
C THR A 110 11.85 -9.42 -10.46
N LYS A 111 12.61 -8.70 -11.29
CA LYS A 111 13.98 -8.28 -10.98
C LYS A 111 14.04 -7.35 -9.78
N ALA A 112 13.16 -6.35 -9.72
CA ALA A 112 13.09 -5.42 -8.60
C ALA A 112 12.73 -6.13 -7.28
N LEU A 113 11.75 -7.04 -7.33
CA LEU A 113 11.35 -7.82 -6.15
C LEU A 113 12.46 -8.77 -5.67
N ARG A 114 13.16 -9.44 -6.59
CA ARG A 114 14.29 -10.31 -6.21
C ARG A 114 15.40 -9.54 -5.50
N GLY A 115 15.74 -8.34 -5.99
CA GLY A 115 16.71 -7.47 -5.31
C GLY A 115 16.29 -7.10 -3.89
N LEU A 116 15.02 -6.73 -3.68
CA LEU A 116 14.47 -6.49 -2.33
C LEU A 116 14.60 -7.73 -1.44
N CYS A 117 14.26 -8.91 -1.94
CA CYS A 117 14.40 -10.16 -1.20
C CYS A 117 15.86 -10.45 -0.82
N ASP A 118 16.80 -10.32 -1.76
CA ASP A 118 18.22 -10.62 -1.53
C ASP A 118 18.81 -9.73 -0.42
N VAL A 119 18.49 -8.43 -0.45
CA VAL A 119 18.95 -7.48 0.58
C VAL A 119 18.30 -7.79 1.93
N TRP A 120 17.00 -8.07 1.96
CA TRP A 120 16.30 -8.32 3.21
C TRP A 120 16.62 -9.67 3.84
N GLU A 121 16.91 -10.68 3.03
CA GLU A 121 17.39 -11.98 3.50
C GLU A 121 18.75 -11.86 4.19
N LYS A 122 19.63 -11.00 3.68
CA LYS A 122 20.94 -10.74 4.29
C LYS A 122 20.82 -9.99 5.61
N TRP A 123 20.06 -8.89 5.64
CA TRP A 123 20.11 -7.92 6.74
C TRP A 123 18.92 -7.97 7.71
N GLY A 124 17.88 -8.73 7.40
CA GLY A 124 16.62 -8.71 8.13
C GLY A 124 16.12 -10.09 8.53
N SER A 125 14.89 -10.12 9.04
CA SER A 125 14.19 -11.34 9.43
C SER A 125 13.74 -12.21 8.25
N GLY A 126 13.79 -11.68 7.02
CA GLY A 126 13.13 -12.26 5.83
C GLY A 126 11.61 -12.01 5.76
N ILE A 127 10.98 -11.49 6.82
CA ILE A 127 9.54 -11.23 6.87
C ILE A 127 9.24 -9.86 6.29
N THR A 128 8.21 -9.76 5.45
CA THR A 128 7.76 -8.50 4.86
C THR A 128 6.25 -8.28 5.01
N ASN A 129 5.80 -7.05 4.83
CA ASN A 129 4.42 -6.78 4.42
C ASN A 129 4.43 -6.12 3.04
N MET A 130 3.61 -6.66 2.14
CA MET A 130 3.40 -6.20 0.77
C MET A 130 1.93 -5.82 0.63
N HIS A 131 1.50 -4.64 1.09
CA HIS A 131 2.28 -3.47 1.51
C HIS A 131 1.79 -2.92 2.86
N GLY A 132 2.49 -1.93 3.40
CA GLY A 132 1.98 -1.12 4.50
C GLY A 132 0.81 -0.23 4.04
N SER A 133 -0.08 0.15 4.96
CA SER A 133 -1.28 0.92 4.60
C SER A 133 -1.00 2.32 4.02
N THR A 134 0.20 2.88 4.16
CA THR A 134 0.53 4.13 3.44
C THR A 134 0.87 3.84 1.99
N GLY A 135 1.56 2.71 1.74
CA GLY A 135 1.97 2.25 0.43
C GLY A 135 3.32 1.52 0.45
N ASP A 136 4.18 1.83 1.43
CA ASP A 136 5.55 1.31 1.53
C ASP A 136 5.63 -0.22 1.56
N VAL A 137 6.69 -0.78 0.98
CA VAL A 137 7.14 -2.13 1.31
C VAL A 137 7.65 -2.13 2.76
N ILE A 138 7.22 -3.10 3.55
CA ILE A 138 7.60 -3.18 4.97
C ILE A 138 8.62 -4.30 5.14
N PHE A 139 9.85 -3.92 5.44
CA PHE A 139 10.90 -4.84 5.91
C PHE A 139 10.77 -4.96 7.42
N LEU A 140 10.25 -6.10 7.88
CA LEU A 140 9.74 -6.28 9.25
C LEU A 140 10.74 -7.02 10.15
N GLY A 141 11.54 -6.27 10.89
CA GLY A 141 12.44 -6.83 11.91
C GLY A 141 13.89 -6.91 11.46
N THR A 142 14.69 -5.97 11.93
CA THR A 142 16.16 -5.99 11.89
C THR A 142 16.73 -5.36 13.18
N ARG A 143 18.05 -5.40 13.33
CA ARG A 143 18.78 -4.78 14.45
C ARG A 143 19.36 -3.43 14.04
N SER A 144 19.77 -2.63 15.03
CA SER A 144 20.18 -1.24 14.80
C SER A 144 21.44 -1.15 13.93
N GLU A 145 22.40 -2.03 14.18
CA GLU A 145 23.66 -2.15 13.47
C GLU A 145 23.52 -2.51 11.98
N TYR A 146 22.38 -3.05 11.56
CA TYR A 146 22.12 -3.46 10.18
C TYR A 146 21.29 -2.46 9.38
N LEU A 147 20.76 -1.41 10.00
CA LEU A 147 19.95 -0.41 9.31
C LEU A 147 20.73 0.29 8.19
N GLN A 148 21.91 0.80 8.52
CA GLN A 148 22.75 1.54 7.57
C GLN A 148 23.30 0.64 6.45
N PRO A 149 23.90 -0.54 6.73
CA PRO A 149 24.31 -1.47 5.68
C PRO A 149 23.17 -1.94 4.76
N CYS A 150 21.98 -2.20 5.33
CA CYS A 150 20.80 -2.58 4.54
C CYS A 150 20.39 -1.47 3.57
N PHE A 151 20.35 -0.22 4.04
CA PHE A 151 20.03 0.94 3.21
C PHE A 151 21.08 1.17 2.11
N GLU A 152 22.36 0.99 2.42
CA GLU A 152 23.42 1.07 1.43
C GLU A 152 23.30 -0.02 0.36
N ASP A 153 22.95 -1.25 0.73
CA ASP A 153 22.75 -2.32 -0.25
C ASP A 153 21.48 -2.07 -1.10
N LEU A 154 20.38 -1.56 -0.51
CA LEU A 154 19.17 -1.15 -1.23
C LEU A 154 19.46 -0.09 -2.30
N SER A 155 20.27 0.92 -1.96
CA SER A 155 20.63 2.01 -2.87
C SER A 155 21.65 1.61 -3.94
N LYS A 156 22.39 0.50 -3.74
CA LYS A 156 23.36 -0.06 -4.70
C LYS A 156 22.79 -1.17 -5.59
N LEU A 157 21.52 -1.57 -5.39
CA LEU A 157 20.84 -2.51 -6.29
C LEU A 157 20.81 -1.96 -7.73
N GLU A 158 20.78 -2.86 -8.71
CA GLU A 158 20.62 -2.47 -10.11
C GLU A 158 19.29 -1.73 -10.36
N ILE A 159 18.24 -2.13 -9.65
CA ILE A 159 17.00 -1.36 -9.53
C ILE A 159 16.94 -0.90 -8.06
N PRO A 160 17.43 0.31 -7.76
CA PRO A 160 17.58 0.77 -6.39
C PRO A 160 16.24 1.14 -5.77
N PHE A 161 16.20 1.06 -4.45
CA PHE A 161 15.08 1.51 -3.65
C PHE A 161 15.57 2.46 -2.56
N ASP A 162 14.83 3.55 -2.35
CA ASP A 162 15.03 4.44 -1.20
C ASP A 162 14.03 4.10 -0.08
N LEU A 163 14.22 4.67 1.10
CA LEU A 163 13.31 4.56 2.22
C LEU A 163 12.03 5.39 1.99
N GLY A 164 10.94 4.94 2.58
CA GLY A 164 9.71 5.71 2.69
C GLY A 164 9.71 6.67 3.88
N GLY A 165 8.59 7.39 4.06
CA GLY A 165 8.44 8.39 5.12
C GLY A 165 7.89 7.88 6.46
N SER A 166 8.41 8.41 7.56
CA SER A 166 7.83 8.27 8.91
C SER A 166 8.08 9.51 9.78
N GLY A 167 7.49 9.57 10.98
CA GLY A 167 7.62 10.75 11.85
C GLY A 167 6.74 11.93 11.39
N SER A 168 7.13 13.14 11.80
CA SER A 168 6.47 14.41 11.46
C SER A 168 7.04 14.99 10.17
N ALA A 169 6.71 14.31 9.07
CA ALA A 169 7.25 14.50 7.73
C ALA A 169 6.16 14.27 6.69
N LEU A 170 6.48 14.56 5.43
CA LEU A 170 5.77 13.99 4.30
C LEU A 170 5.87 12.47 4.40
N ARG A 171 4.74 11.79 4.30
CA ARG A 171 4.69 10.35 4.17
C ARG A 171 4.69 10.01 2.70
N THR A 172 5.17 8.81 2.40
CA THR A 172 5.18 8.22 1.06
C THR A 172 3.85 8.44 0.33
N PRO A 173 3.83 9.25 -0.75
CA PRO A 173 2.66 9.37 -1.60
C PRO A 173 2.26 8.02 -2.20
N SER A 174 0.96 7.82 -2.45
CA SER A 174 0.48 6.59 -3.12
C SER A 174 -0.63 6.89 -4.11
N ALA A 175 -0.65 6.16 -5.22
CA ALA A 175 -1.62 6.32 -6.29
C ALA A 175 -2.38 5.04 -6.61
N CYS A 176 -3.62 5.18 -7.10
CA CYS A 176 -4.30 4.04 -7.73
C CYS A 176 -3.61 3.66 -9.05
N MET A 177 -4.01 2.54 -9.64
CA MET A 177 -3.42 2.03 -10.89
C MET A 177 -3.57 2.98 -12.09
N GLY A 178 -4.47 3.97 -12.00
CA GLY A 178 -4.51 5.08 -12.95
C GLY A 178 -4.61 4.66 -14.41
N PRO A 179 -3.94 5.38 -15.32
CA PRO A 179 -4.01 5.11 -16.75
C PRO A 179 -3.31 3.81 -17.17
N ALA A 180 -2.55 3.16 -16.28
CA ALA A 180 -1.89 1.90 -16.64
C ALA A 180 -2.89 0.79 -16.98
N LEU A 181 -4.03 0.75 -16.28
CA LEU A 181 -5.03 -0.30 -16.44
C LEU A 181 -6.49 0.19 -16.42
N CYS A 182 -6.77 1.42 -15.97
CA CYS A 182 -8.14 1.90 -15.80
C CYS A 182 -8.54 2.92 -16.86
N GLU A 183 -9.62 2.61 -17.60
CA GLU A 183 -10.23 3.46 -18.60
C GLU A 183 -10.96 4.69 -18.02
N PHE A 184 -11.16 4.73 -16.69
CA PHE A 184 -11.78 5.86 -16.00
C PHE A 184 -10.79 6.95 -15.56
N ALA A 185 -9.49 6.71 -15.69
CA ALA A 185 -8.46 7.64 -15.23
C ALA A 185 -8.61 9.00 -15.92
N CYS A 186 -8.81 10.05 -15.12
CA CYS A 186 -8.95 11.43 -15.58
C CYS A 186 -7.59 12.14 -15.70
N TYR A 187 -6.54 11.63 -15.07
CA TYR A 187 -5.18 12.13 -15.18
C TYR A 187 -4.18 10.99 -14.92
N ASP A 188 -2.89 11.24 -15.16
CA ASP A 188 -1.85 10.27 -14.84
C ASP A 188 -1.53 10.29 -13.34
N THR A 189 -2.15 9.38 -12.60
CA THR A 189 -1.95 9.25 -11.15
C THR A 189 -0.57 8.73 -10.80
N LEU A 190 0.02 7.91 -11.67
CA LEU A 190 1.29 7.25 -11.40
C LEU A 190 2.42 8.25 -11.53
N ASP A 191 2.42 9.02 -12.63
CA ASP A 191 3.40 10.06 -12.89
C ASP A 191 3.33 11.16 -11.81
N LEU A 192 2.14 11.67 -11.50
CA LEU A 192 2.00 12.68 -10.43
C LEU A 192 2.49 12.17 -9.07
N CYS A 193 2.20 10.91 -8.73
CA CYS A 193 2.67 10.32 -7.48
C CYS A 193 4.20 10.23 -7.43
N TYR A 194 4.82 9.82 -8.53
CA TYR A 194 6.27 9.75 -8.63
C TYR A 194 6.89 11.14 -8.57
N ASP A 195 6.41 12.08 -9.37
CA ASP A 195 6.90 13.47 -9.44
C ASP A 195 6.85 14.16 -8.08
N LEU A 196 5.72 14.06 -7.36
CA LEU A 196 5.60 14.60 -5.99
C LEU A 196 6.55 13.90 -5.01
N THR A 197 6.77 12.59 -5.16
CA THR A 197 7.70 11.85 -4.30
C THR A 197 9.14 12.31 -4.51
N ILE A 198 9.54 12.57 -5.75
CA ILE A 198 10.88 13.04 -6.11
C ILE A 198 11.07 14.53 -5.74
N THR A 199 10.08 15.36 -6.02
CA THR A 199 10.12 16.80 -5.73
C THR A 199 10.32 17.07 -4.23
N TYR A 200 9.64 16.31 -3.37
CA TYR A 200 9.62 16.53 -1.92
C TYR A 200 10.40 15.47 -1.13
N GLN A 201 11.48 14.95 -1.69
CA GLN A 201 12.37 13.98 -1.01
C GLN A 201 12.86 14.51 0.34
N ASN A 202 13.23 15.78 0.41
CA ASN A 202 13.72 16.38 1.65
C ASN A 202 12.66 16.36 2.76
N GLU A 203 11.43 16.76 2.44
CA GLU A 203 10.30 16.81 3.37
C GLU A 203 9.84 15.41 3.79
N LEU A 204 10.11 14.39 2.97
CA LEU A 204 9.84 12.98 3.27
C LEU A 204 10.90 12.38 4.21
N HIS A 205 12.18 12.62 3.92
CA HIS A 205 13.29 11.98 4.63
C HIS A 205 13.75 12.72 5.89
N ARG A 206 13.52 14.03 5.97
CA ARG A 206 13.98 14.90 7.07
C ARG A 206 12.77 15.56 7.74
N PRO A 207 12.16 14.88 8.74
CA PRO A 207 11.00 15.40 9.47
C PRO A 207 11.29 16.79 10.07
N MET A 208 10.62 17.81 9.55
CA MET A 208 10.73 19.21 10.00
C MET A 208 9.35 19.86 10.23
N TRP A 209 8.28 19.08 10.16
CA TRP A 209 6.91 19.57 10.26
C TRP A 209 6.31 19.38 11.66
N PRO A 210 5.23 20.10 12.01
CA PRO A 210 4.53 19.91 13.29
C PRO A 210 3.99 18.49 13.47
N TYR A 211 3.52 17.87 12.38
CA TYR A 211 3.11 16.48 12.38
C TYR A 211 3.26 15.83 11.00
N LYS A 212 2.68 14.64 10.81
CA LYS A 212 2.70 13.93 9.53
C LYS A 212 1.78 14.60 8.51
N PHE A 213 2.11 14.45 7.24
CA PHE A 213 1.23 14.83 6.12
C PHE A 213 1.30 13.77 5.03
N LYS A 214 0.17 13.45 4.40
CA LYS A 214 0.06 12.38 3.41
C LYS A 214 -0.62 12.91 2.15
N ILE A 215 -0.11 12.46 1.01
CA ILE A 215 -0.71 12.69 -0.30
C ILE A 215 -1.21 11.36 -0.86
N LYS A 216 -2.41 11.35 -1.46
CA LYS A 216 -2.90 10.21 -2.23
C LYS A 216 -3.58 10.66 -3.52
N CYS A 217 -3.31 9.92 -4.60
CA CYS A 217 -3.78 10.24 -5.94
C CYS A 217 -4.76 9.18 -6.45
N SER A 218 -6.02 9.56 -6.59
CA SER A 218 -7.08 8.72 -7.18
C SER A 218 -7.48 9.26 -8.54
N GLY A 219 -7.49 8.42 -9.57
CA GLY A 219 -7.71 8.83 -10.96
C GLY A 219 -9.16 9.19 -11.30
N CYS A 220 -10.13 8.85 -10.46
CA CYS A 220 -11.54 9.20 -10.62
C CYS A 220 -12.28 9.17 -9.26
N PRO A 221 -13.55 9.59 -9.18
CA PRO A 221 -14.32 9.66 -7.93
C PRO A 221 -14.60 8.32 -7.23
N ASN A 222 -14.34 7.17 -7.87
CA ASN A 222 -14.36 5.86 -7.20
C ASN A 222 -13.33 5.77 -6.07
N ASP A 223 -12.27 6.59 -6.12
CA ASP A 223 -11.28 6.76 -5.05
C ASP A 223 -10.64 5.45 -4.56
N CYS A 224 -10.07 4.68 -5.49
CA CYS A 224 -9.57 3.31 -5.23
C CYS A 224 -8.39 3.22 -4.26
N VAL A 225 -7.71 4.32 -3.93
CA VAL A 225 -6.70 4.35 -2.84
C VAL A 225 -7.23 4.96 -1.55
N ALA A 226 -8.54 5.18 -1.46
CA ALA A 226 -9.23 5.78 -0.32
C ALA A 226 -8.55 7.08 0.14
N SER A 227 -8.19 7.92 -0.83
CA SER A 227 -7.45 9.17 -0.62
C SER A 227 -8.20 10.08 0.35
N LYS A 228 -9.51 10.26 0.16
CA LYS A 228 -10.34 11.17 0.98
C LYS A 228 -10.41 10.81 2.47
N ALA A 229 -10.01 9.60 2.85
CA ALA A 229 -10.10 9.10 4.22
C ALA A 229 -8.73 8.78 4.84
N ARG A 230 -7.65 8.80 4.04
CA ARG A 230 -6.33 8.31 4.45
C ARG A 230 -5.20 9.23 4.00
N ALA A 231 -5.52 10.45 3.59
CA ALA A 231 -4.57 11.46 3.17
C ALA A 231 -5.04 12.86 3.58
N ASP A 232 -4.12 13.62 4.16
CA ASP A 232 -4.31 15.04 4.48
C ASP A 232 -4.56 15.87 3.21
N PHE A 233 -4.04 15.41 2.06
CA PHE A 233 -4.23 16.01 0.74
C PHE A 233 -4.59 14.95 -0.30
N ALA A 234 -5.88 14.85 -0.64
CA ALA A 234 -6.44 13.88 -1.55
C ALA A 234 -6.67 14.51 -2.93
N ILE A 235 -6.02 13.98 -3.97
CA ILE A 235 -6.13 14.44 -5.35
C ILE A 235 -7.03 13.46 -6.11
N ILE A 236 -8.27 13.84 -6.40
CA ILE A 236 -9.29 12.95 -6.96
C ILE A 236 -9.70 13.41 -8.34
N GLY A 237 -9.46 12.57 -9.35
CA GLY A 237 -9.69 12.89 -10.75
C GLY A 237 -11.16 13.18 -11.04
N THR A 238 -11.41 14.11 -11.95
CA THR A 238 -12.75 14.49 -12.38
C THR A 238 -12.71 15.07 -13.80
N TRP A 239 -13.87 15.45 -14.31
CA TRP A 239 -14.04 16.12 -15.59
C TRP A 239 -15.08 17.23 -15.48
N LYS A 240 -15.11 18.15 -16.45
CA LYS A 240 -16.03 19.30 -16.46
C LYS A 240 -17.10 19.22 -17.55
N ASP A 241 -16.77 18.64 -18.69
CA ASP A 241 -17.65 18.50 -19.84
C ASP A 241 -18.61 17.30 -19.71
N GLU A 242 -19.34 17.00 -20.79
CA GLU A 242 -20.36 15.95 -20.78
C GLU A 242 -19.74 14.55 -20.71
N ILE A 243 -20.46 13.61 -20.12
CA ILE A 243 -20.13 12.18 -20.21
C ILE A 243 -20.22 11.75 -21.67
N GLN A 244 -19.25 10.99 -22.14
CA GLN A 244 -19.27 10.43 -23.49
C GLN A 244 -20.20 9.22 -23.52
N ILE A 245 -21.14 9.19 -24.46
CA ILE A 245 -22.19 8.16 -24.58
C ILE A 245 -22.08 7.47 -25.94
N ASP A 246 -21.93 6.15 -25.92
CA ASP A 246 -22.12 5.29 -27.09
C ASP A 246 -23.52 4.65 -27.03
N ASN A 247 -24.44 5.20 -27.83
CA ASN A 247 -25.84 4.76 -27.84
C ASN A 247 -26.04 3.33 -28.33
N GLU A 248 -25.18 2.82 -29.21
CA GLU A 248 -25.29 1.42 -29.66
C GLU A 248 -24.85 0.48 -28.53
N ALA A 249 -23.77 0.81 -27.82
CA ALA A 249 -23.36 0.05 -26.65
C ALA A 249 -24.43 0.11 -25.52
N VAL A 250 -25.12 1.24 -25.32
CA VAL A 250 -26.27 1.30 -24.38
C VAL A 250 -27.37 0.33 -24.78
N LYS A 251 -27.75 0.27 -26.07
CA LYS A 251 -28.77 -0.68 -26.55
C LYS A 251 -28.35 -2.13 -26.32
N GLU A 252 -27.06 -2.45 -26.46
CA GLU A 252 -26.54 -3.77 -26.14
C GLU A 252 -26.69 -4.12 -24.65
N TYR A 253 -26.44 -3.17 -23.74
CA TYR A 253 -26.74 -3.36 -22.31
C TYR A 253 -28.24 -3.55 -22.07
N ALA A 254 -29.09 -2.77 -22.74
CA ALA A 254 -30.55 -2.82 -22.55
C ALA A 254 -31.20 -4.16 -22.90
N LYS A 255 -30.51 -5.04 -23.66
CA LYS A 255 -31.00 -6.39 -23.96
C LYS A 255 -31.06 -7.31 -22.74
N TRP A 256 -30.27 -7.04 -21.70
CA TRP A 256 -30.13 -7.92 -20.55
C TRP A 256 -30.07 -7.21 -19.19
N MET A 257 -29.75 -5.92 -19.16
CA MET A 257 -29.70 -5.11 -17.93
C MET A 257 -30.98 -4.27 -17.79
N ASP A 258 -31.52 -4.24 -16.57
CA ASP A 258 -32.59 -3.32 -16.21
C ASP A 258 -32.02 -1.91 -15.95
N ILE A 259 -31.77 -1.16 -17.04
CA ILE A 259 -31.18 0.18 -16.99
C ILE A 259 -32.01 1.13 -16.11
N GLU A 260 -33.33 0.97 -16.08
CA GLU A 260 -34.21 1.82 -15.29
C GLU A 260 -33.95 1.65 -13.79
N ASN A 261 -34.00 0.41 -13.29
CA ASN A 261 -33.84 0.14 -11.88
C ASN A 261 -32.37 0.17 -11.41
N GLU A 262 -31.42 -0.22 -12.28
CA GLU A 262 -30.02 -0.34 -11.89
C GLU A 262 -29.16 0.89 -12.19
N VAL A 263 -29.62 1.82 -13.04
CA VAL A 263 -28.88 3.03 -13.43
C VAL A 263 -29.70 4.30 -13.18
N VAL A 264 -30.88 4.43 -13.79
CA VAL A 264 -31.67 5.66 -13.77
C VAL A 264 -32.14 6.00 -12.35
N LYS A 265 -32.85 5.07 -11.69
CA LYS A 265 -33.39 5.29 -10.32
C LYS A 265 -32.31 5.43 -9.26
N LEU A 266 -31.09 4.94 -9.53
CA LEU A 266 -29.95 5.02 -8.63
C LEU A 266 -29.05 6.24 -8.90
N CYS A 267 -29.34 7.04 -9.93
CA CYS A 267 -28.67 8.31 -10.13
C CYS A 267 -29.01 9.27 -8.97
N PRO A 268 -28.02 9.75 -8.18
CA PRO A 268 -28.28 10.50 -6.96
C PRO A 268 -28.98 11.85 -7.21
N THR A 269 -28.86 12.40 -8.42
CA THR A 269 -29.45 13.68 -8.80
C THR A 269 -30.55 13.55 -9.85
N LYS A 270 -30.94 12.32 -10.21
CA LYS A 270 -31.92 12.06 -11.29
C LYS A 270 -31.56 12.74 -12.61
N ALA A 271 -30.26 12.87 -12.90
CA ALA A 271 -29.74 13.50 -14.10
C ALA A 271 -29.78 12.60 -15.35
N ILE A 272 -30.21 11.34 -15.22
CA ILE A 272 -30.19 10.35 -16.30
C ILE A 272 -31.63 10.04 -16.72
N SER A 273 -31.88 9.91 -18.02
CA SER A 273 -33.14 9.36 -18.54
C SER A 273 -32.89 8.32 -19.63
N TRP A 274 -33.74 7.29 -19.64
CA TRP A 274 -33.74 6.20 -20.61
C TRP A 274 -35.17 5.86 -21.00
N ASN A 275 -35.49 5.83 -22.29
CA ASN A 275 -36.86 5.55 -22.79
C ASN A 275 -36.95 4.26 -23.63
N GLY A 276 -35.92 3.40 -23.57
CA GLY A 276 -35.81 2.20 -24.41
C GLY A 276 -35.14 2.44 -25.77
N LYS A 277 -34.96 3.69 -26.19
CA LYS A 277 -34.31 4.06 -27.47
C LYS A 277 -33.13 5.00 -27.29
N GLU A 278 -33.27 5.98 -26.41
CA GLU A 278 -32.34 7.09 -26.23
C GLU A 278 -31.96 7.24 -24.77
N PHE A 279 -30.65 7.36 -24.52
CA PHE A 279 -30.07 7.54 -23.19
C PHE A 279 -29.47 8.93 -23.08
N LYS A 280 -29.97 9.73 -22.14
CA LYS A 280 -29.53 11.12 -21.93
C LYS A 280 -29.00 11.33 -20.54
N ILE A 281 -28.02 12.21 -20.44
CA ILE A 281 -27.50 12.71 -19.18
C ILE A 281 -27.57 14.23 -19.22
N ASP A 282 -28.25 14.83 -18.24
CA ASP A 282 -28.15 16.26 -17.97
C ASP A 282 -26.83 16.55 -17.24
N ALA A 283 -25.83 16.98 -18.00
CA ALA A 283 -24.50 17.25 -17.47
C ALA A 283 -24.50 18.32 -16.37
N LYS A 284 -25.43 19.30 -16.41
CA LYS A 284 -25.51 20.38 -15.41
C LYS A 284 -25.90 19.86 -14.03
N ASN A 285 -26.76 18.83 -13.99
CA ASN A 285 -27.21 18.19 -12.76
C ASN A 285 -26.38 16.94 -12.40
N CYS A 286 -25.39 16.56 -13.20
CA CYS A 286 -24.52 15.42 -12.93
C CYS A 286 -23.44 15.76 -11.91
N VAL A 287 -23.42 15.05 -10.78
CA VAL A 287 -22.39 15.18 -9.72
C VAL A 287 -21.20 14.24 -9.92
N ARG A 288 -21.09 13.59 -11.09
CA ARG A 288 -19.95 12.74 -11.47
C ARG A 288 -19.64 11.63 -10.45
N CYS A 289 -20.68 11.02 -9.89
CA CYS A 289 -20.55 9.96 -8.86
C CYS A 289 -20.03 8.61 -9.38
N MET A 290 -19.70 8.50 -10.67
CA MET A 290 -19.27 7.29 -11.38
C MET A 290 -20.29 6.16 -11.53
N HIS A 291 -21.41 6.12 -10.79
CA HIS A 291 -22.34 4.98 -10.80
C HIS A 291 -22.73 4.48 -12.20
N CYS A 292 -23.22 5.38 -13.07
CA CYS A 292 -23.62 4.99 -14.42
C CYS A 292 -22.45 4.47 -15.28
N ILE A 293 -21.28 5.11 -15.18
CA ILE A 293 -20.05 4.68 -15.86
C ILE A 293 -19.61 3.31 -15.35
N ASN A 294 -19.65 3.08 -14.04
CA ASN A 294 -19.30 1.80 -13.42
C ASN A 294 -20.22 0.67 -13.89
N LYS A 295 -21.52 0.95 -14.09
CA LYS A 295 -22.49 -0.02 -14.57
C LYS A 295 -22.37 -0.33 -16.06
N MET A 296 -22.00 0.66 -16.88
CA MET A 296 -21.94 0.52 -18.34
C MET A 296 -20.61 1.03 -18.94
N PRO A 297 -19.45 0.48 -18.55
CA PRO A 297 -18.13 1.00 -18.93
C PRO A 297 -17.83 0.92 -20.43
N LYS A 298 -18.49 0.02 -21.17
CA LYS A 298 -18.36 -0.04 -22.63
C LYS A 298 -19.12 1.08 -23.34
N ALA A 299 -20.14 1.65 -22.69
CA ALA A 299 -21.03 2.64 -23.28
C ALA A 299 -20.76 4.07 -22.78
N LEU A 300 -20.33 4.22 -21.53
CA LEU A 300 -20.17 5.51 -20.87
C LEU A 300 -18.71 5.73 -20.45
N LYS A 301 -18.17 6.91 -20.76
CA LYS A 301 -16.82 7.31 -20.33
C LYS A 301 -16.81 8.70 -19.69
N PRO A 302 -15.85 8.98 -18.78
CA PRO A 302 -15.60 10.34 -18.31
C PRO A 302 -15.46 11.32 -19.47
N GLY A 303 -15.82 12.59 -19.24
CA GLY A 303 -15.61 13.67 -20.22
C GLY A 303 -14.14 13.85 -20.62
N LYS A 304 -13.90 14.70 -21.62
CA LYS A 304 -12.58 14.97 -22.20
C LYS A 304 -11.87 16.14 -21.50
N GLU A 305 -12.59 17.11 -20.95
CA GLU A 305 -12.02 18.21 -20.15
C GLU A 305 -11.75 17.71 -18.72
N ARG A 306 -10.57 17.10 -18.54
CA ARG A 306 -10.21 16.40 -17.32
C ARG A 306 -9.30 17.21 -16.40
N GLY A 307 -9.32 16.85 -15.12
CA GLY A 307 -8.47 17.40 -14.08
C GLY A 307 -8.68 16.65 -12.77
N ALA A 308 -8.54 17.34 -11.64
CA ALA A 308 -8.78 16.78 -10.32
C ALA A 308 -9.44 17.78 -9.37
N THR A 309 -10.14 17.26 -8.37
CA THR A 309 -10.59 17.96 -7.18
C THR A 309 -9.63 17.64 -6.04
N ILE A 310 -9.22 18.66 -5.28
CA ILE A 310 -8.40 18.49 -4.08
C ILE A 310 -9.33 18.52 -2.84
N LEU A 311 -9.25 17.49 -2.01
CA LEU A 311 -9.90 17.41 -0.70
C LEU A 311 -8.81 17.42 0.39
N VAL A 312 -9.04 18.12 1.50
CA VAL A 312 -8.04 18.30 2.57
C VAL A 312 -8.56 17.90 3.95
N GLY A 313 -7.67 17.39 4.80
CA GLY A 313 -7.87 17.28 6.26
C GLY A 313 -8.33 15.94 6.83
N ALA A 314 -8.21 14.82 6.09
CA ALA A 314 -8.58 13.49 6.57
C ALA A 314 -7.53 12.82 7.46
#